data_AF-A0A8T4CC59-F1
#
_entry.id   AF-A0A8T4CC59-F1
#
_cell.length_a   1.000
_cell.length_b   1.000
_cell.length_c   1.000
_cell.angle_alpha   90.00
_cell.angle_beta   90.00
_cell.angle_gamma   90.00
#
_symmetry.space_group_name_H-M   'P 1'
#
loop_
_entity.id
_entity.type
_entity.pdbx_description
1 polymer ?
#
loop_
_entity_poly.entity_id
_entity_poly.type
_entity_poly.pdbx_seq_one_letter_code
_entity_poly.pdbx_strand_id
1 'polypeptide(L)'
;MNDVQHRKRKTRDLQDIDQKYLSGLSTNQIAQIFGVNGITIRRDLAKTKTSMRAVGFPRKHHFNTGCFHSIDNEEAAYWLGFLYADGSVNWIARTVSLIIKDKDHLDKFQRFLGSDYDIKFNVQRNIYALTVSSIDMIKDLMYHGCVPGKTKRLSFPDIPDQCNQHFIRGFFDGDGSWSINLDKKFFSFAIGSMSLPLLLRIQDLLIVHCELNRHKIYAIMDFHNLKYGGTQIIRIGQYLYKNANVLLDRKYAAFNKFEQWYNAKYGRQIR
;
A
#
# COMPACT_ATOMS: atom_id res chain seq x y z
N MET A 1 -59.13 29.79 -14.21
CA MET A 1 -59.33 28.35 -13.93
C MET A 1 -57.96 27.70 -13.89
N ASN A 2 -57.37 27.53 -12.71
CA ASN A 2 -56.14 26.75 -12.55
C ASN A 2 -56.49 25.54 -11.66
N ASP A 3 -56.59 24.38 -12.31
CA ASP A 3 -56.81 23.10 -11.66
C ASP A 3 -55.56 22.69 -10.89
N VAL A 4 -55.58 22.87 -9.56
CA VAL A 4 -54.57 22.29 -8.67
C VAL A 4 -54.98 20.85 -8.43
N GLN A 5 -54.43 19.92 -9.22
CA GLN A 5 -54.51 18.49 -8.94
C GLN A 5 -53.84 18.20 -7.59
N HIS A 6 -54.65 18.06 -6.54
CA HIS A 6 -54.20 17.47 -5.28
C HIS A 6 -53.80 16.00 -5.52
N ARG A 7 -52.49 15.73 -5.61
CA ARG A 7 -51.95 14.37 -5.53
C ARG A 7 -52.43 13.72 -4.22
N LYS A 8 -53.36 12.76 -4.32
CA LYS A 8 -53.80 11.90 -3.21
C LYS A 8 -52.56 11.28 -2.56
N ARG A 9 -52.30 11.58 -1.28
CA ARG A 9 -51.27 10.88 -0.48
C ARG A 9 -51.66 9.40 -0.41
N LYS A 10 -50.81 8.52 -0.96
CA LYS A 10 -50.95 7.07 -0.75
C LYS A 10 -50.86 6.79 0.76
N THR A 11 -51.77 5.99 1.28
CA THR A 11 -51.73 5.51 2.66
C THR A 11 -50.41 4.79 2.90
N ARG A 12 -49.67 5.18 3.95
CA ARG A 12 -48.37 4.60 4.30
C ARG A 12 -48.57 3.40 5.20
N ASP A 13 -48.47 2.21 4.64
CA ASP A 13 -48.37 0.97 5.40
C ASP A 13 -46.90 0.74 5.80
N LEU A 14 -46.68 0.45 7.09
CA LEU A 14 -45.34 0.21 7.63
C LEU A 14 -44.75 -1.08 7.07
N GLN A 15 -45.56 -2.10 6.76
CA GLN A 15 -45.07 -3.36 6.17
C GLN A 15 -44.58 -3.14 4.73
N ASP A 16 -45.29 -2.34 3.93
CA ASP A 16 -44.86 -2.00 2.57
C ASP A 16 -43.59 -1.12 2.56
N ILE A 17 -43.48 -0.16 3.49
CA ILE A 17 -42.25 0.64 3.67
C ILE A 17 -41.07 -0.25 4.04
N ASP A 18 -41.29 -1.21 4.95
CA ASP A 18 -40.27 -2.15 5.42
C ASP A 18 -39.78 -3.07 4.29
N GLN A 19 -40.71 -3.70 3.55
CA GLN A 19 -40.37 -4.55 2.40
C GLN A 19 -39.60 -3.78 1.32
N LYS A 20 -40.03 -2.56 0.98
CA LYS A 20 -39.30 -1.72 0.00
C LYS A 20 -37.91 -1.36 0.50
N TYR A 21 -37.74 -1.07 1.78
CA TYR A 21 -36.43 -0.82 2.36
C TYR A 21 -35.55 -2.06 2.30
N LEU A 22 -36.04 -3.22 2.76
CA LEU A 22 -35.31 -4.50 2.72
C LEU A 22 -34.92 -4.92 1.29
N SER A 23 -35.71 -4.57 0.28
CA SER A 23 -35.41 -4.85 -1.14
C SER A 23 -34.27 -4.02 -1.75
N GLY A 24 -33.72 -3.04 -1.02
CA GLY A 24 -32.55 -2.26 -1.47
C GLY A 24 -32.78 -0.76 -1.62
N LEU A 25 -34.04 -0.30 -1.62
CA LEU A 25 -34.34 1.12 -1.82
C LEU A 25 -33.85 1.98 -0.63
N SER A 26 -33.36 3.17 -0.95
CA SER A 26 -33.02 4.20 0.05
C SER A 26 -34.27 4.89 0.60
N THR A 27 -34.17 5.52 1.77
CA THR A 27 -35.26 6.31 2.36
C THR A 27 -35.75 7.43 1.44
N ASN A 28 -34.88 7.99 0.60
CA ASN A 28 -35.24 9.01 -0.39
C ASN A 28 -36.02 8.44 -1.58
N GLN A 29 -35.63 7.27 -2.10
CA GLN A 29 -36.37 6.59 -3.16
C GLN A 29 -37.78 6.18 -2.68
N ILE A 30 -37.87 5.63 -1.47
CA ILE A 30 -39.16 5.30 -0.85
C ILE A 30 -40.00 6.57 -0.62
N ALA A 31 -39.36 7.67 -0.18
CA ALA A 31 -40.05 8.95 0.02
C ALA A 31 -40.67 9.51 -1.26
N GLN A 32 -40.00 9.36 -2.42
CA GLN A 32 -40.56 9.72 -3.72
C GLN A 32 -41.80 8.90 -4.08
N ILE A 33 -41.80 7.58 -3.80
CA ILE A 33 -42.93 6.68 -4.07
C ILE A 33 -44.18 7.10 -3.28
N PHE A 34 -44.00 7.49 -2.02
CA PHE A 34 -45.10 7.89 -1.14
C PHE A 34 -45.41 9.40 -1.18
N GLY A 35 -44.62 10.20 -1.89
CA GLY A 35 -44.78 11.66 -1.96
C GLY A 35 -44.55 12.35 -0.61
N VAL A 36 -43.57 11.88 0.16
CA VAL A 36 -43.22 12.40 1.50
C VAL A 36 -41.74 12.77 1.59
N ASN A 37 -41.28 13.24 2.74
CA ASN A 37 -39.86 13.53 2.97
C ASN A 37 -39.14 12.24 3.44
N GLY A 38 -37.86 12.08 3.06
CA GLY A 38 -37.00 10.97 3.52
C GLY A 38 -36.90 10.84 5.05
N ILE A 39 -37.00 11.96 5.78
CA ILE A 39 -37.08 11.97 7.25
C ILE A 39 -38.34 11.24 7.73
N THR A 40 -39.46 11.36 7.01
CA THR A 40 -40.69 10.69 7.39
C THR A 40 -40.59 9.19 7.20
N ILE A 41 -40.02 8.72 6.09
CA ILE A 41 -39.74 7.29 5.89
C ILE A 41 -38.78 6.76 6.96
N ARG A 42 -37.77 7.53 7.36
CA ARG A 42 -36.85 7.13 8.44
C ARG A 42 -37.58 6.96 9.78
N ARG A 43 -38.52 7.84 10.11
CA ARG A 43 -39.35 7.72 11.32
C ARG A 43 -40.29 6.51 11.25
N ASP A 44 -40.84 6.22 10.07
CA ASP A 44 -41.73 5.07 9.87
C ASP A 44 -40.94 3.75 9.97
N LEU A 45 -39.74 3.66 9.40
CA LEU A 45 -38.83 2.52 9.57
C LEU A 45 -38.41 2.30 11.03
N ALA A 46 -38.19 3.37 11.80
CA ALA A 46 -37.85 3.28 13.23
C ALA A 46 -38.97 2.65 14.10
N LYS A 47 -40.20 2.54 13.58
CA LYS A 47 -41.32 1.84 14.24
C LYS A 47 -41.42 0.37 13.88
N THR A 48 -40.61 -0.09 12.93
CA THR A 48 -40.53 -1.50 12.51
C THR A 48 -39.42 -2.23 13.28
N LYS A 49 -39.30 -3.55 13.10
CA LYS A 49 -38.19 -4.34 13.66
C LYS A 49 -36.89 -4.22 12.84
N THR A 50 -36.89 -3.43 11.78
CA THR A 50 -35.77 -3.37 10.83
C THR A 50 -34.67 -2.42 11.30
N SER A 51 -33.46 -2.96 11.40
CA SER A 51 -32.26 -2.18 11.69
C SER A 51 -31.93 -1.24 10.54
N MET A 52 -31.77 0.05 10.86
CA MET A 52 -31.35 1.04 9.87
C MET A 52 -29.96 0.71 9.33
N ARG A 53 -29.80 0.75 8.00
CA ARG A 53 -28.48 0.73 7.36
C ARG A 53 -27.65 1.88 7.93
N ALA A 54 -26.36 1.61 8.19
CA ALA A 54 -25.43 2.63 8.63
C ALA A 54 -25.48 3.82 7.68
N VAL A 55 -25.67 5.02 8.24
CA VAL A 55 -25.71 6.27 7.47
C VAL A 55 -24.28 6.60 7.07
N GLY A 56 -23.84 6.05 5.94
CA GLY A 56 -22.64 6.50 5.24
C GLY A 56 -23.06 7.31 4.02
N PHE A 57 -22.40 8.44 3.78
CA PHE A 57 -22.33 8.93 2.41
C PHE A 57 -21.72 7.81 1.56
N PRO A 58 -22.25 7.52 0.36
CA PRO A 58 -21.59 6.58 -0.54
C PRO A 58 -20.12 7.01 -0.68
N ARG A 59 -19.19 6.06 -0.55
CA ARG A 59 -17.77 6.38 -0.73
C ARG A 59 -17.64 7.00 -2.12
N LYS A 60 -17.10 8.22 -2.18
CA LYS A 60 -16.82 8.92 -3.44
C LYS A 60 -15.90 8.09 -4.36
N HIS A 61 -15.05 7.28 -3.73
CA HIS A 61 -13.96 6.55 -4.36
C HIS A 61 -14.08 5.05 -4.09
N HIS A 62 -13.83 4.24 -5.11
CA HIS A 62 -13.77 2.78 -5.04
C HIS A 62 -12.32 2.32 -4.95
N PHE A 63 -12.06 1.36 -4.06
CA PHE A 63 -10.77 0.66 -3.91
C PHE A 63 -10.94 -0.60 -3.06
N ASN A 64 -10.02 -1.56 -3.19
CA ASN A 64 -9.96 -2.76 -2.38
C ASN A 64 -9.43 -2.42 -0.98
N THR A 65 -10.32 -2.41 0.02
CA THR A 65 -9.92 -2.16 1.42
C THR A 65 -9.20 -3.33 2.07
N GLY A 66 -9.31 -4.55 1.54
CA GLY A 66 -8.71 -5.76 2.12
C GLY A 66 -7.36 -6.13 1.52
N CYS A 67 -6.73 -5.23 0.74
CA CYS A 67 -5.44 -5.47 0.08
C CYS A 67 -4.27 -5.75 1.05
N PHE A 68 -4.43 -5.43 2.33
CA PHE A 68 -3.44 -5.71 3.38
C PHE A 68 -3.97 -6.59 4.52
N HIS A 69 -5.12 -7.27 4.34
CA HIS A 69 -5.67 -8.15 5.37
C HIS A 69 -4.74 -9.35 5.65
N SER A 70 -4.13 -9.89 4.60
CA SER A 70 -3.03 -10.86 4.70
C SER A 70 -1.86 -10.42 3.82
N ILE A 71 -0.66 -10.82 4.23
CA ILE A 71 0.60 -10.55 3.51
C ILE A 71 1.16 -11.89 3.03
N ASP A 72 0.36 -12.62 2.27
CA ASP A 72 0.62 -14.00 1.82
C ASP A 72 0.97 -14.12 0.33
N ASN A 73 1.05 -12.97 -0.35
CA ASN A 73 1.33 -12.87 -1.78
C ASN A 73 2.36 -11.77 -2.07
N GLU A 74 2.92 -11.82 -3.28
CA GLU A 74 3.97 -10.91 -3.73
C GLU A 74 3.61 -9.44 -3.62
N GLU A 75 2.45 -9.02 -4.15
CA GLU A 75 2.11 -7.60 -4.23
C GLU A 75 1.87 -7.01 -2.85
N ALA A 76 1.11 -7.71 -1.99
CA ALA A 76 0.83 -7.25 -0.62
C ALA A 76 2.14 -7.10 0.18
N ALA A 77 3.03 -8.09 0.11
CA ALA A 77 4.33 -8.04 0.79
C ALA A 77 5.23 -6.92 0.24
N TYR A 78 5.30 -6.77 -1.08
CA TYR A 78 6.04 -5.70 -1.73
C TYR A 78 5.55 -4.31 -1.28
N TRP A 79 4.24 -4.05 -1.37
CA TRP A 79 3.70 -2.75 -1.00
C TRP A 79 3.78 -2.48 0.50
N LEU A 80 3.67 -3.50 1.35
CA LEU A 80 3.94 -3.32 2.78
C LEU A 80 5.38 -2.86 3.00
N GLY A 81 6.36 -3.52 2.35
CA GLY A 81 7.77 -3.13 2.41
C GLY A 81 8.00 -1.71 1.90
N PHE A 82 7.38 -1.34 0.77
CA PHE A 82 7.51 0.02 0.22
C PHE A 82 6.89 1.07 1.17
N LEU A 83 5.72 0.79 1.74
CA LEU A 83 5.07 1.67 2.71
C LEU A 83 5.85 1.77 4.03
N TYR A 84 6.58 0.74 4.41
CA TYR A 84 7.54 0.76 5.52
C TYR A 84 8.67 1.77 5.29
N ALA A 85 9.14 1.90 4.05
CA ALA A 85 10.16 2.87 3.66
C ALA A 85 9.57 4.29 3.54
N ASP A 86 8.74 4.51 2.50
CA ASP A 86 8.33 5.85 2.06
C ASP A 86 6.84 6.16 2.27
N GLY A 87 6.07 5.21 2.81
CA GLY A 87 4.66 5.41 3.08
C GLY A 87 4.40 6.36 4.26
N SER A 88 3.18 6.86 4.36
CA SER A 88 2.71 7.61 5.53
C SER A 88 1.33 7.11 5.95
N VAL A 89 1.20 6.75 7.23
CA VAL A 89 -0.06 6.33 7.86
C VAL A 89 -0.46 7.40 8.87
N ASN A 90 -1.63 8.00 8.67
CA ASN A 90 -2.15 9.05 9.54
C ASN A 90 -3.50 8.62 10.13
N TRP A 91 -3.48 8.28 11.42
CA TRP A 91 -4.67 7.86 12.16
C TRP A 91 -5.73 8.96 12.27
N ILE A 92 -5.32 10.20 12.55
CA ILE A 92 -6.23 11.34 12.77
C ILE A 92 -6.94 11.71 11.47
N ALA A 93 -6.17 11.90 10.40
CA ALA A 93 -6.71 12.20 9.07
C ALA A 93 -7.32 10.98 8.37
N ARG A 94 -7.15 9.78 8.94
CA ARG A 94 -7.61 8.49 8.39
C ARG A 94 -7.12 8.27 6.96
N THR A 95 -5.84 8.56 6.72
CA THR A 95 -5.23 8.45 5.40
C THR A 95 -3.99 7.57 5.38
N VAL A 96 -3.80 6.89 4.27
CA VAL A 96 -2.53 6.28 3.87
C VAL A 96 -2.06 7.01 2.63
N SER A 97 -0.80 7.42 2.61
CA SER A 97 -0.21 8.15 1.48
C SER A 97 1.10 7.53 1.06
N LEU A 98 1.32 7.50 -0.26
CA LEU A 98 2.63 7.26 -0.84
C LEU A 98 3.01 8.49 -1.68
N ILE A 99 4.16 9.08 -1.38
CA ILE A 99 4.61 10.34 -1.98
C ILE A 99 6.02 10.14 -2.54
N ILE A 100 6.15 10.05 -3.86
CA ILE A 100 7.40 9.69 -4.54
C ILE A 100 7.56 10.46 -5.86
N LYS A 101 8.75 10.44 -6.44
CA LYS A 101 9.03 11.07 -7.75
C LYS A 101 8.58 10.22 -8.93
N ASP A 102 8.55 8.90 -8.76
CA ASP A 102 8.29 7.92 -9.81
C ASP A 102 6.77 7.74 -10.02
N LYS A 103 6.16 8.54 -10.89
CA LYS A 103 4.71 8.49 -11.17
C LYS A 103 4.25 7.09 -11.59
N ASP A 104 4.97 6.43 -12.50
CA ASP A 104 4.60 5.10 -13.00
C ASP A 104 4.53 4.06 -11.87
N HIS A 105 5.30 4.26 -10.80
CA HIS A 105 5.26 3.41 -9.63
C HIS A 105 4.04 3.69 -8.75
N LEU A 106 3.58 4.94 -8.66
CA LEU A 106 2.27 5.25 -8.06
C LEU A 106 1.12 4.67 -8.90
N ASP A 107 1.24 4.64 -10.22
CA ASP A 107 0.23 3.99 -11.07
C ASP A 107 0.18 2.47 -10.77
N LYS A 108 1.32 1.81 -10.53
CA LYS A 108 1.36 0.41 -10.05
C LYS A 108 0.69 0.26 -8.69
N PHE A 109 0.95 1.17 -7.74
CA PHE A 109 0.31 1.14 -6.42
C PHE A 109 -1.21 1.35 -6.50
N GLN A 110 -1.64 2.31 -7.32
CA GLN A 110 -3.07 2.59 -7.56
C GLN A 110 -3.80 1.36 -8.12
N ARG A 111 -3.18 0.64 -9.08
CA ARG A 111 -3.71 -0.62 -9.64
C ARG A 111 -3.81 -1.72 -8.58
N PHE A 112 -2.78 -1.90 -7.76
CA PHE A 112 -2.81 -2.86 -6.64
C PHE A 112 -3.96 -2.57 -5.67
N LEU A 113 -4.19 -1.30 -5.34
CA LEU A 113 -5.32 -0.89 -4.50
C LEU A 113 -6.67 -1.03 -5.22
N GLY A 114 -6.70 -1.23 -6.54
CA GLY A 114 -7.92 -1.14 -7.36
C GLY A 114 -8.60 0.23 -7.20
N SER A 115 -7.81 1.29 -7.01
CA SER A 115 -8.26 2.60 -6.54
C SER A 115 -8.55 3.58 -7.67
N ASP A 116 -9.61 4.36 -7.55
CA ASP A 116 -9.94 5.49 -8.43
C ASP A 116 -9.52 6.86 -7.86
N TYR A 117 -8.73 6.89 -6.78
CA TYR A 117 -8.21 8.15 -6.22
C TYR A 117 -7.19 8.79 -7.17
N ASP A 118 -7.31 10.10 -7.37
CA ASP A 118 -6.36 10.86 -8.19
C ASP A 118 -4.94 10.86 -7.62
N ILE A 119 -3.97 10.62 -8.50
CA ILE A 119 -2.55 10.89 -8.21
C ILE A 119 -2.30 12.38 -8.41
N LYS A 120 -1.95 13.08 -7.34
CA LYS A 120 -1.73 14.54 -7.34
C LYS A 120 -0.27 14.85 -7.58
N PHE A 121 0.01 15.82 -8.45
CA PHE A 121 1.37 16.34 -8.67
C PHE A 121 1.61 17.63 -7.89
N ASN A 122 2.69 17.69 -7.11
CA ASN A 122 3.17 18.91 -6.48
C ASN A 122 4.33 19.49 -7.29
N VAL A 123 4.04 20.58 -8.01
CA VAL A 123 4.99 21.26 -8.91
C VAL A 123 6.23 21.77 -8.15
N GLN A 124 6.05 22.36 -6.96
CA GLN A 124 7.14 22.99 -6.21
C GLN A 124 8.18 21.97 -5.72
N ARG A 125 7.72 20.79 -5.30
CA ARG A 125 8.59 19.72 -4.78
C ARG A 125 8.97 18.70 -5.85
N ASN A 126 8.36 18.77 -7.04
CA ASN A 126 8.49 17.81 -8.12
C ASN A 126 8.27 16.36 -7.64
N ILE A 127 7.14 16.14 -6.97
CA ILE A 127 6.72 14.84 -6.41
C ILE A 127 5.26 14.58 -6.72
N TYR A 128 4.91 13.30 -6.81
CA TYR A 128 3.54 12.83 -6.95
C TYR A 128 3.07 12.22 -5.63
N ALA A 129 1.77 12.27 -5.37
CA ALA A 129 1.15 11.74 -4.16
C ALA A 129 -0.13 11.00 -4.49
N LEU A 130 -0.23 9.75 -4.03
CA LEU A 130 -1.50 9.03 -3.92
C LEU A 130 -1.88 8.95 -2.45
N THR A 131 -3.03 9.53 -2.10
CA THR A 131 -3.56 9.54 -0.72
C THR A 131 -4.96 8.98 -0.71
N VAL A 132 -5.14 7.86 -0.02
CA VAL A 132 -6.43 7.18 0.13
C VAL A 132 -6.93 7.28 1.56
N SER A 133 -8.24 7.43 1.76
CA SER A 133 -8.85 7.44 3.09
C SER A 133 -9.51 6.11 3.40
N SER A 134 -8.98 5.39 4.41
CA SER A 134 -9.44 4.06 4.79
C SER A 134 -9.05 3.73 6.22
N ILE A 135 -10.02 3.55 7.13
CA ILE A 135 -9.72 3.10 8.50
C ILE A 135 -9.29 1.63 8.50
N ASP A 136 -9.93 0.80 7.67
CA ASP A 136 -9.68 -0.64 7.64
C ASP A 136 -8.24 -0.92 7.21
N MET A 137 -7.80 -0.32 6.11
CA MET A 137 -6.43 -0.45 5.64
C MET A 137 -5.40 0.13 6.63
N ILE A 138 -5.74 1.19 7.37
CA ILE A 138 -4.86 1.69 8.43
C ILE A 138 -4.70 0.66 9.54
N LYS A 139 -5.78 0.02 9.96
CA LYS A 139 -5.73 -1.03 10.99
C LYS A 139 -4.90 -2.22 10.50
N ASP A 140 -5.09 -2.66 9.27
CA ASP A 140 -4.33 -3.75 8.67
C ASP A 140 -2.82 -3.42 8.60
N LEU A 141 -2.47 -2.23 8.10
CA LEU A 141 -1.08 -1.77 8.07
C LEU A 141 -0.47 -1.66 9.46
N MET A 142 -1.22 -1.14 10.44
CA MET A 142 -0.76 -1.06 11.83
C MET A 142 -0.58 -2.44 12.46
N TYR A 143 -1.47 -3.38 12.18
CA TYR A 143 -1.37 -4.78 12.60
C TYR A 143 -0.08 -5.41 12.07
N HIS A 144 0.24 -5.16 10.80
CA HIS A 144 1.50 -5.57 10.18
C HIS A 144 2.68 -4.65 10.51
N GLY A 145 2.62 -3.79 11.53
CA GLY A 145 3.76 -3.00 12.03
C GLY A 145 4.05 -1.67 11.30
N CYS A 146 3.31 -1.33 10.24
CA CYS A 146 3.39 -0.04 9.55
C CYS A 146 2.54 1.03 10.27
N VAL A 147 3.03 1.50 11.41
CA VAL A 147 2.31 2.44 12.29
C VAL A 147 2.57 3.94 11.97
N PRO A 148 1.71 4.87 12.43
CA PRO A 148 2.02 6.30 12.41
C PRO A 148 3.35 6.60 13.14
N GLY A 149 4.20 7.45 12.55
CA GLY A 149 5.52 7.79 13.15
C GLY A 149 6.49 6.61 13.23
N LYS A 150 6.30 5.58 12.37
CA LYS A 150 7.02 4.30 12.39
C LYS A 150 8.54 4.38 12.41
N THR A 151 9.18 5.43 11.90
CA THR A 151 10.61 5.46 11.56
C THR A 151 11.53 4.88 12.65
N LYS A 152 11.27 5.15 13.94
CA LYS A 152 12.07 4.64 15.07
C LYS A 152 11.56 3.33 15.71
N ARG A 153 10.41 2.83 15.29
CA ARG A 153 9.66 1.72 15.93
C ARG A 153 9.44 0.52 15.02
N LEU A 154 9.99 0.53 13.81
CA LEU A 154 9.83 -0.57 12.88
C LEU A 154 10.44 -1.86 13.43
N SER A 155 9.72 -2.95 13.32
CA SER A 155 10.26 -4.31 13.39
C SER A 155 9.92 -5.01 12.09
N PHE A 156 10.70 -6.04 11.74
CA PHE A 156 10.34 -6.88 10.61
C PHE A 156 8.94 -7.48 10.87
N PRO A 157 8.01 -7.43 9.90
CA PRO A 157 6.64 -7.88 10.12
C PRO A 157 6.58 -9.41 10.24
N ASP A 158 5.59 -9.92 10.97
CA ASP A 158 5.29 -11.35 11.00
C ASP A 158 4.51 -11.72 9.72
N ILE A 159 5.24 -12.27 8.75
CA ILE A 159 4.72 -12.64 7.42
C ILE A 159 5.28 -14.02 7.02
N PRO A 160 4.59 -14.76 6.14
CA PRO A 160 5.07 -16.05 5.66
C PRO A 160 6.45 -15.95 4.99
N ASP A 161 7.28 -16.97 5.16
CA ASP A 161 8.68 -16.93 4.70
C ASP A 161 8.82 -16.70 3.19
N GLN A 162 7.89 -17.21 2.38
CA GLN A 162 7.86 -16.96 0.93
C GLN A 162 7.65 -15.48 0.57
N CYS A 163 7.13 -14.67 1.50
CA CYS A 163 6.89 -13.25 1.30
C CYS A 163 8.07 -12.36 1.73
N ASN A 164 9.06 -12.91 2.45
CA ASN A 164 10.22 -12.17 2.92
C ASN A 164 10.98 -11.49 1.78
N GLN A 165 11.20 -12.20 0.67
CA GLN A 165 11.86 -11.65 -0.53
C GLN A 165 11.14 -10.39 -1.04
N HIS A 166 9.82 -10.45 -1.16
CA HIS A 166 8.99 -9.38 -1.70
C HIS A 166 8.94 -8.17 -0.77
N PHE A 167 8.81 -8.41 0.54
CA PHE A 167 8.89 -7.35 1.54
C PHE A 167 10.25 -6.63 1.52
N ILE A 168 11.36 -7.39 1.51
CA ILE A 168 12.70 -6.79 1.45
C ILE A 168 12.88 -6.02 0.15
N ARG A 169 12.39 -6.54 -0.99
CA ARG A 169 12.42 -5.83 -2.27
C ARG A 169 11.64 -4.51 -2.19
N GLY A 170 10.44 -4.51 -1.63
CA GLY A 170 9.63 -3.30 -1.45
C GLY A 170 10.32 -2.26 -0.57
N PHE A 171 10.86 -2.70 0.58
CA PHE A 171 11.60 -1.81 1.49
C PHE A 171 12.87 -1.25 0.84
N PHE A 172 13.62 -2.10 0.14
CA PHE A 172 14.78 -1.69 -0.64
C PHE A 172 14.37 -0.73 -1.76
N ASP A 173 13.27 -0.95 -2.46
CA ASP A 173 12.84 -0.10 -3.56
C ASP A 173 12.39 1.30 -3.10
N GLY A 174 11.88 1.43 -1.87
CA GLY A 174 11.70 2.72 -1.20
C GLY A 174 13.04 3.32 -0.74
N ASP A 175 13.64 2.78 0.32
CA ASP A 175 14.73 3.44 1.08
C ASP A 175 16.14 2.88 0.82
N GLY A 176 16.25 1.84 0.00
CA GLY A 176 17.54 1.25 -0.38
C GLY A 176 18.28 2.01 -1.48
N SER A 177 19.54 1.66 -1.72
CA SER A 177 20.33 2.21 -2.82
C SER A 177 21.31 1.22 -3.43
N TRP A 178 21.47 1.34 -4.74
CA TRP A 178 22.60 0.82 -5.50
C TRP A 178 23.59 1.95 -5.74
N SER A 179 24.88 1.73 -5.49
CA SER A 179 25.95 2.59 -5.98
C SER A 179 26.81 1.76 -6.94
N ILE A 180 26.59 1.95 -8.24
CA ILE A 180 27.22 1.16 -9.29
C ILE A 180 28.03 2.11 -10.18
N ASN A 181 29.34 1.90 -10.21
CA ASN A 181 30.25 2.54 -11.14
C ASN A 181 31.08 1.44 -11.82
N LEU A 182 30.74 1.15 -13.08
CA LEU A 182 31.37 0.05 -13.84
C LEU A 182 32.85 0.34 -14.14
N ASP A 183 33.20 1.61 -14.43
CA ASP A 183 34.55 2.02 -14.80
C ASP A 183 35.51 1.90 -13.61
N LYS A 184 35.10 2.43 -12.46
CA LYS A 184 35.84 2.34 -11.19
C LYS A 184 35.67 1.00 -10.49
N LYS A 185 34.86 0.08 -11.06
CA LYS A 185 34.50 -1.23 -10.49
C LYS A 185 34.02 -1.12 -9.03
N PHE A 186 33.26 -0.07 -8.74
CA PHE A 186 32.70 0.18 -7.42
C PHE A 186 31.23 -0.21 -7.41
N PHE A 187 30.89 -1.18 -6.57
CA PHE A 187 29.55 -1.74 -6.46
C PHE A 187 29.15 -1.79 -5.00
N SER A 188 28.02 -1.20 -4.64
CA SER A 188 27.46 -1.41 -3.32
C SER A 188 25.94 -1.43 -3.30
N PHE A 189 25.43 -2.28 -2.42
CA PHE A 189 24.07 -2.31 -1.91
C PHE A 189 24.05 -1.63 -0.54
N ALA A 190 23.07 -0.77 -0.28
CA ALA A 190 22.85 -0.23 1.05
C ALA A 190 21.36 -0.10 1.38
N ILE A 191 21.01 -0.37 2.64
CA ILE A 191 19.70 -0.06 3.23
C ILE A 191 19.94 0.71 4.54
N GLY A 192 19.29 1.87 4.65
CA GLY A 192 19.26 2.66 5.87
C GLY A 192 18.00 2.41 6.69
N SER A 193 18.07 2.61 8.00
CA SER A 193 16.88 2.70 8.86
C SER A 193 17.25 3.27 10.23
N MET A 194 16.30 3.94 10.90
CA MET A 194 16.45 4.23 12.33
C MET A 194 16.13 3.01 13.21
N SER A 195 15.61 1.93 12.63
CA SER A 195 15.39 0.65 13.33
C SER A 195 16.51 -0.35 13.06
N LEU A 196 17.37 -0.55 14.06
CA LEU A 196 18.37 -1.62 14.02
C LEU A 196 17.74 -3.03 13.99
N PRO A 197 16.69 -3.36 14.77
CA PRO A 197 16.05 -4.68 14.70
C PRO A 197 15.56 -5.05 13.30
N LEU A 198 15.02 -4.08 12.55
CA LEU A 198 14.60 -4.29 11.17
C LEU A 198 15.81 -4.66 10.28
N LEU A 199 16.90 -3.89 10.37
CA LEU A 199 18.10 -4.14 9.55
C LEU A 199 18.78 -5.46 9.90
N LEU A 200 18.81 -5.85 11.19
CA LEU A 200 19.36 -7.13 11.61
C LEU A 200 18.58 -8.29 11.00
N ARG A 201 17.24 -8.24 11.04
CA ARG A 201 16.42 -9.29 10.43
C ARG A 201 16.57 -9.35 8.91
N ILE A 202 16.63 -8.21 8.23
CA ILE A 202 16.93 -8.15 6.79
C ILE A 202 18.30 -8.76 6.51
N GLN A 203 19.31 -8.44 7.32
CA GLN A 203 20.66 -8.99 7.16
C GLN A 203 20.66 -10.51 7.30
N ASP A 204 19.96 -11.06 8.28
CA ASP A 204 19.90 -12.52 8.51
C ASP A 204 19.29 -13.24 7.30
N LEU A 205 18.21 -12.70 6.74
CA LEU A 205 17.56 -13.24 5.55
C LEU A 205 18.48 -13.15 4.32
N LEU A 206 19.20 -12.04 4.14
CA LEU A 206 20.17 -11.90 3.05
C LEU A 206 21.37 -12.84 3.21
N ILE A 207 21.85 -13.08 4.44
CA ILE A 207 22.91 -14.05 4.71
C ILE A 207 22.48 -15.45 4.26
N VAL A 208 21.27 -15.88 4.65
CA VAL A 208 20.74 -17.21 4.32
C VAL A 208 20.49 -17.35 2.82
N HIS A 209 19.75 -16.41 2.21
CA HIS A 209 19.30 -16.57 0.82
C HIS A 209 20.31 -16.14 -0.24
N CYS A 210 21.31 -15.32 0.13
CA CYS A 210 22.32 -14.82 -0.80
C CYS A 210 23.73 -15.33 -0.44
N GLU A 211 23.86 -16.25 0.53
CA GLU A 211 25.13 -16.85 0.97
C GLU A 211 26.20 -15.79 1.31
N LEU A 212 25.79 -14.78 2.08
CA LEU A 212 26.64 -13.66 2.45
C LEU A 212 27.28 -13.87 3.82
N ASN A 213 28.42 -13.23 4.05
CA ASN A 213 28.96 -13.10 5.38
C ASN A 213 28.25 -11.97 6.16
N ARG A 214 28.24 -12.07 7.48
CA ARG A 214 27.76 -10.97 8.32
C ARG A 214 28.73 -9.79 8.25
N HIS A 215 28.20 -8.62 7.95
CA HIS A 215 28.93 -7.36 7.98
C HIS A 215 28.51 -6.52 9.18
N LYS A 216 29.40 -5.65 9.66
CA LYS A 216 29.04 -4.65 10.66
C LYS A 216 28.02 -3.68 10.07
N ILE A 217 26.92 -3.45 10.79
CA ILE A 217 25.99 -2.35 10.51
C ILE A 217 26.59 -1.08 11.11
N TYR A 218 26.76 -0.05 10.28
CA TYR A 218 27.32 1.22 10.72
C TYR A 218 26.19 2.13 11.23
N ALA A 219 26.46 2.90 12.28
CA ALA A 219 25.50 3.87 12.81
C ALA A 219 26.12 5.28 12.82
N ILE A 220 25.31 6.26 12.43
CA ILE A 220 25.61 7.69 12.59
C ILE A 220 24.41 8.28 13.34
N MET A 221 24.64 8.68 14.60
CA MET A 221 23.54 9.02 15.52
C MET A 221 22.54 7.85 15.62
N ASP A 222 21.24 8.13 15.47
CA ASP A 222 20.16 7.12 15.49
C ASP A 222 19.99 6.38 14.16
N PHE A 223 20.75 6.73 13.11
CA PHE A 223 20.58 6.17 11.78
C PHE A 223 21.57 5.03 11.51
N HIS A 224 21.06 3.86 11.18
CA HIS A 224 21.81 2.64 10.93
C HIS A 224 21.86 2.35 9.42
N ASN A 225 22.97 1.78 8.95
CA ASN A 225 23.18 1.48 7.54
C ASN A 225 23.78 0.08 7.36
N LEU A 226 23.02 -0.81 6.74
CA LEU A 226 23.47 -2.13 6.30
C LEU A 226 24.05 -2.01 4.90
N LYS A 227 25.32 -2.40 4.72
CA LYS A 227 26.02 -2.26 3.44
C LYS A 227 26.76 -3.53 3.02
N TYR A 228 26.56 -3.90 1.76
CA TYR A 228 27.34 -4.92 1.06
C TYR A 228 28.04 -4.29 -0.15
N GLY A 229 29.29 -4.67 -0.38
CA GLY A 229 30.11 -4.10 -1.45
C GLY A 229 30.80 -5.17 -2.29
N GLY A 230 31.25 -4.78 -3.48
CA GLY A 230 31.92 -5.66 -4.42
C GLY A 230 30.94 -6.53 -5.22
N THR A 231 31.45 -7.58 -5.84
CA THR A 231 30.68 -8.43 -6.75
C THR A 231 29.58 -9.22 -6.08
N GLN A 232 29.67 -9.49 -4.77
CA GLN A 232 28.66 -10.25 -4.02
C GLN A 232 27.24 -9.66 -4.09
N ILE A 233 27.13 -8.36 -4.39
CA ILE A 233 25.83 -7.70 -4.52
C ILE A 233 25.00 -8.27 -5.68
N ILE A 234 25.63 -9.00 -6.61
CA ILE A 234 24.93 -9.72 -7.68
C ILE A 234 23.90 -10.70 -7.10
N ARG A 235 24.28 -11.46 -6.06
CA ARG A 235 23.40 -12.43 -5.39
C ARG A 235 22.23 -11.73 -4.71
N ILE A 236 22.47 -10.56 -4.11
CA ILE A 236 21.41 -9.74 -3.50
C ILE A 236 20.40 -9.30 -4.56
N GLY A 237 20.86 -8.67 -5.64
CA GLY A 237 19.92 -8.19 -6.66
C GLY A 237 19.19 -9.32 -7.38
N GLN A 238 19.87 -10.46 -7.63
CA GLN A 238 19.24 -11.66 -8.16
C GLN A 238 18.16 -12.18 -7.20
N TYR A 239 18.44 -12.27 -5.90
CA TYR A 239 17.44 -12.64 -4.90
C TYR A 239 16.25 -11.67 -4.88
N LEU A 240 16.48 -10.35 -4.83
CA LEU A 240 15.40 -9.38 -4.75
C LEU A 240 14.49 -9.42 -5.98
N TYR A 241 15.09 -9.42 -7.18
CA TYR A 241 14.36 -9.27 -8.44
C TYR A 241 14.00 -10.59 -9.13
N LYS A 242 14.33 -11.76 -8.55
CA LYS A 242 13.92 -13.06 -9.06
C LYS A 242 12.39 -13.14 -9.19
N ASN A 243 11.91 -13.40 -10.41
CA ASN A 243 10.50 -13.55 -10.76
C ASN A 243 9.61 -12.40 -10.26
N ALA A 244 10.14 -11.18 -10.18
CA ALA A 244 9.41 -10.03 -9.66
C ALA A 244 8.37 -9.51 -10.67
N ASN A 245 7.09 -9.52 -10.29
CA ASN A 245 6.01 -8.89 -11.05
C ASN A 245 5.81 -7.41 -10.68
N VAL A 246 6.25 -7.02 -9.49
CA VAL A 246 6.22 -5.63 -9.01
C VAL A 246 7.58 -5.21 -8.47
N LEU A 247 8.09 -4.09 -9.01
CA LEU A 247 9.38 -3.49 -8.68
C LEU A 247 9.42 -2.01 -9.09
N LEU A 248 10.41 -1.28 -8.58
CA LEU A 248 10.71 0.09 -8.96
C LEU A 248 11.69 0.14 -10.14
N ASP A 249 11.21 0.62 -11.29
CA ASP A 249 11.89 0.46 -12.59
C ASP A 249 13.30 1.05 -12.61
N ARG A 250 13.49 2.24 -12.02
CA ARG A 250 14.81 2.88 -11.96
C ARG A 250 15.86 2.07 -11.19
N LYS A 251 15.48 1.39 -10.11
CA LYS A 251 16.40 0.59 -9.28
C LYS A 251 16.71 -0.74 -9.96
N TYR A 252 15.70 -1.36 -10.55
CA TYR A 252 15.90 -2.56 -11.36
C TYR A 252 16.76 -2.28 -12.59
N ALA A 253 16.55 -1.18 -13.31
CA ALA A 253 17.37 -0.81 -14.48
C ALA A 253 18.86 -0.64 -14.11
N ALA A 254 19.15 0.00 -12.97
CA ALA A 254 20.52 0.14 -12.47
C ALA A 254 21.15 -1.22 -12.15
N PHE A 255 20.41 -2.11 -11.50
CA PHE A 255 20.87 -3.47 -11.21
C PHE A 255 21.07 -4.31 -12.47
N ASN A 256 20.12 -4.30 -13.40
CA ASN A 256 20.18 -5.05 -14.67
C ASN A 256 21.42 -4.67 -15.50
N LYS A 257 21.77 -3.37 -15.55
CA LYS A 257 23.00 -2.91 -16.20
C LYS A 257 24.26 -3.51 -15.54
N PHE A 258 24.28 -3.58 -14.21
CA PHE A 258 25.37 -4.22 -13.48
C PHE A 258 25.42 -5.73 -13.71
N GLU A 259 24.28 -6.42 -13.68
CA GLU A 259 24.19 -7.85 -13.93
C GLU A 259 24.69 -8.23 -15.34
N GLN A 260 24.31 -7.49 -16.37
CA GLN A 260 24.81 -7.69 -17.73
C GLN A 260 26.33 -7.54 -17.81
N TRP A 261 26.88 -6.49 -17.20
CA TRP A 261 28.33 -6.27 -17.12
C TRP A 261 29.03 -7.41 -16.36
N TYR A 262 28.46 -7.84 -15.24
CA TYR A 262 28.99 -8.91 -14.41
C TYR A 262 29.05 -10.23 -15.20
N ASN A 263 27.96 -10.59 -15.88
CA ASN A 263 27.87 -11.81 -16.69
C ASN A 263 28.82 -11.77 -17.90
N ALA A 264 28.95 -10.62 -18.58
CA ALA A 264 29.91 -10.48 -19.68
C ALA A 264 31.36 -10.70 -19.24
N LYS A 265 31.69 -10.31 -18.00
CA LYS A 265 33.05 -10.37 -17.46
C LYS A 265 33.39 -11.68 -16.77
N TYR A 266 32.46 -12.23 -15.99
CA TYR A 266 32.69 -13.39 -15.11
C TYR A 266 31.92 -14.64 -15.57
N GLY A 267 30.87 -14.49 -16.37
CA GLY A 267 30.01 -15.59 -16.82
C GLY A 267 30.65 -16.54 -17.85
N ARG A 268 31.84 -16.23 -18.37
CA ARG A 268 32.61 -17.14 -19.25
C ARG A 268 33.49 -18.15 -18.50
N GLN A 269 33.56 -18.11 -17.18
CA GLN A 269 34.39 -19.03 -16.37
C GLN A 269 33.69 -20.35 -16.01
N ILE A 270 32.49 -20.62 -16.56
CA ILE A 270 31.75 -21.87 -16.36
C ILE A 270 31.31 -22.38 -17.74
N ARG A 271 32.25 -22.89 -18.52
CA ARG A 271 32.01 -23.82 -19.63
C ARG A 271 33.12 -24.86 -19.62
#